data_AF-A0A231HLZ7-F1
#
_entry.id   AF-A0A231HLZ7-F1
#
_cell.length_a   1.000
_cell.length_b   1.000
_cell.length_c   1.000
_cell.angle_alpha   90.00
_cell.angle_beta   90.00
_cell.angle_gamma   90.00
#
_symmetry.space_group_name_H-M   'P 1'
#
loop_
_entity.id
_entity.type
_entity.pdbx_description
1 polymer ?
#
loop_
_entity_poly.entity_id
_entity_poly.type
_entity_poly.pdbx_seq_one_letter_code
_entity_poly.pdbx_strand_id
1 'polypeptide(L)'
;MSDIQLFRLTAGNATELTGALAPLEKSLQTLIDSQMSTFLGVQFLASEYQTGKTHRGRIDSLGLDENGCPVIIEYKRHSNENVINQGLFYLDWLMDHQAEFRWLVMEKLGKEAAENIEWAGTRLLCIAADFTRYDQYAVQQIPRNIELVRYKLFGEDLLLLELVNAQAVPDATVAKTSTPADLSTGSPTAKSAGKDKSLAEQLALATPDIQHLYAQTKSYLLGLGEDVQEKPLKLYTAFRRLKNFACVIVSPSRMLITLKLDPTTVALEEGFSRDVSQVGHWGTGDTELCLRSFADLERAKPLLNRSYSEN
;
A
#
# COMPACT_ATOMS: atom_id res chain seq x y z
N MET A 1 24.57 -3.12 -6.99
CA MET A 1 24.76 -3.70 -5.65
C MET A 1 24.81 -2.54 -4.68
N SER A 2 23.74 -2.30 -3.93
CA SER A 2 23.88 -1.53 -2.69
C SER A 2 24.50 -2.49 -1.68
N ASP A 3 25.81 -2.36 -1.47
CA ASP A 3 26.49 -3.08 -0.39
C ASP A 3 26.07 -2.44 0.93
N ILE A 4 24.86 -2.76 1.39
CA ILE A 4 24.37 -2.28 2.69
C ILE A 4 25.24 -2.92 3.77
N GLN A 5 26.04 -2.08 4.42
CA GLN A 5 26.83 -2.43 5.59
C GLN A 5 26.12 -1.92 6.84
N LEU A 6 25.97 -2.80 7.83
CA LEU A 6 25.35 -2.46 9.11
C LEU A 6 26.41 -2.58 10.19
N PHE A 7 26.57 -1.53 11.01
CA PHE A 7 27.53 -1.51 12.11
C PHE A 7 26.80 -1.32 13.44
N ARG A 8 27.17 -2.13 14.43
CA ARG A 8 26.80 -1.92 15.83
C ARG A 8 27.84 -1.02 16.49
N LEU A 9 27.39 0.14 16.97
CA LEU A 9 28.24 1.09 17.70
C LEU A 9 28.08 0.88 19.21
N THR A 10 29.16 0.50 19.90
CA THR A 10 29.16 0.31 21.36
C THR A 10 30.44 0.90 21.96
N ALA A 11 30.28 1.82 22.93
CA ALA A 11 31.38 2.44 23.68
C ALA A 11 32.55 2.95 22.80
N GLY A 12 32.24 3.60 21.67
CA GLY A 12 33.24 4.13 20.74
C GLY A 12 33.85 3.13 19.77
N ASN A 13 33.47 1.85 19.83
CA ASN A 13 33.85 0.83 18.86
C ASN A 13 32.73 0.57 17.85
N ALA A 14 33.13 0.32 16.60
CA ALA A 14 32.24 -0.13 15.54
C ALA A 14 32.49 -1.60 15.24
N THR A 15 31.45 -2.42 15.27
CA THR A 15 31.50 -3.83 14.85
C THR A 15 30.56 -4.04 13.69
N GLU A 16 31.08 -4.47 12.55
CA GLU A 16 30.25 -4.81 11.39
C GLU A 16 29.39 -6.04 11.73
N LEU A 17 28.09 -5.92 11.45
CA LEU A 17 27.17 -7.04 11.46
C LEU A 17 27.16 -7.61 10.04
N THR A 18 27.69 -8.83 9.89
CA THR A 18 27.71 -9.51 8.60
C THR A 18 26.29 -9.84 8.17
N GLY A 19 25.94 -9.42 6.96
CA GLY A 19 24.67 -9.77 6.35
C GLY A 19 24.62 -11.25 5.94
N ALA A 20 23.48 -11.89 6.16
CA ALA A 20 23.22 -13.28 5.79
C ALA A 20 21.92 -13.41 4.98
N LEU A 21 21.83 -14.50 4.22
CA LEU A 21 20.61 -14.93 3.57
C LEU A 21 19.82 -15.87 4.49
N ALA A 22 18.52 -16.00 4.25
CA ALA A 22 17.73 -16.99 4.94
C ALA A 22 18.27 -18.41 4.65
N PRO A 23 18.27 -19.33 5.63
CA PRO A 23 18.77 -20.69 5.45
C PRO A 23 17.94 -21.45 4.41
N LEU A 24 16.62 -21.24 4.42
CA LEU A 24 15.66 -21.77 3.46
C LEU A 24 14.69 -20.65 3.07
N GLU A 25 14.17 -20.72 1.84
CA GLU A 25 13.08 -19.85 1.37
C GLU A 25 11.85 -19.95 2.30
N LYS A 26 11.50 -21.18 2.71
CA LYS A 26 10.41 -21.41 3.66
C LYS A 26 10.61 -20.72 5.00
N SER A 27 11.86 -20.55 5.46
CA SER A 27 12.15 -19.86 6.71
C SER A 27 11.88 -18.36 6.59
N LEU A 28 12.24 -17.74 5.47
CA LEU A 28 11.93 -16.34 5.19
C LEU A 28 10.41 -16.12 5.11
N GLN A 29 9.73 -16.94 4.33
CA GLN A 29 8.27 -16.88 4.19
C GLN A 29 7.58 -17.03 5.55
N THR A 30 7.96 -18.03 6.34
CA THR A 30 7.37 -18.23 7.68
C THR A 30 7.59 -17.02 8.60
N LEU A 31 8.78 -16.41 8.55
CA LEU A 31 9.08 -15.19 9.30
C LEU A 31 8.15 -14.05 8.88
N ILE A 32 8.08 -13.77 7.57
CA ILE A 32 7.27 -12.66 7.05
C ILE A 32 5.78 -12.92 7.29
N ASP A 33 5.26 -14.12 7.02
CA ASP A 33 3.86 -14.50 7.23
C ASP A 33 3.43 -14.30 8.69
N SER A 34 4.29 -14.64 9.65
CA SER A 34 3.97 -14.54 11.07
C SER A 34 3.77 -13.11 11.58
N GLN A 35 4.35 -12.12 10.90
CA GLN A 35 4.34 -10.71 11.28
C GLN A 35 4.06 -9.81 10.07
N MET A 36 3.27 -10.29 9.12
CA MET A 36 3.06 -9.66 7.82
C MET A 36 2.50 -8.24 7.93
N SER A 37 1.62 -8.02 8.91
CA SER A 37 1.08 -6.69 9.21
C SER A 37 2.19 -5.72 9.65
N THR A 38 3.08 -6.18 10.54
CA THR A 38 4.22 -5.40 11.06
C THR A 38 5.25 -5.11 9.97
N PHE A 39 5.52 -6.05 9.07
CA PHE A 39 6.55 -5.84 8.03
C PHE A 39 6.02 -5.08 6.82
N LEU A 40 4.83 -5.43 6.34
CA LEU A 40 4.34 -5.02 5.02
C LEU A 40 3.04 -4.21 5.08
N GLY A 41 2.38 -4.09 6.24
CA GLY A 41 1.03 -3.51 6.31
C GLY A 41 -0.01 -4.40 5.66
N VAL A 42 0.24 -5.71 5.59
CA VAL A 42 -0.65 -6.67 4.93
C VAL A 42 -1.22 -7.63 5.97
N GLN A 43 -2.54 -7.81 5.95
CA GLN A 43 -3.24 -8.81 6.73
C GLN A 43 -3.09 -10.16 6.04
N PHE A 44 -2.48 -11.13 6.74
CA PHE A 44 -2.23 -12.47 6.22
C PHE A 44 -3.54 -13.26 6.02
N LEU A 45 -3.70 -13.90 4.87
CA LEU A 45 -4.86 -14.72 4.53
C LEU A 45 -4.50 -16.21 4.44
N ALA A 46 -3.47 -16.54 3.68
CA ALA A 46 -3.04 -17.91 3.43
C ALA A 46 -1.57 -18.00 3.03
N SER A 47 -0.97 -19.17 3.29
CA SER A 47 0.37 -19.55 2.86
C SER A 47 0.26 -20.80 1.99
N GLU A 48 1.12 -20.97 0.99
CA GLU A 48 1.14 -22.12 0.08
C GLU A 48 -0.21 -22.38 -0.62
N TYR A 49 -0.86 -21.32 -1.07
CA TYR A 49 -2.22 -21.38 -1.61
C TYR A 49 -2.25 -22.10 -2.97
N GLN A 50 -3.02 -23.19 -3.06
CA GLN A 50 -3.09 -23.99 -4.29
C GLN A 50 -4.07 -23.38 -5.29
N THR A 51 -3.61 -23.13 -6.52
CA THR A 51 -4.43 -22.53 -7.59
C THR A 51 -5.26 -23.56 -8.37
N GLY A 52 -5.66 -24.66 -7.70
CA GLY A 52 -6.44 -25.74 -8.28
C GLY A 52 -5.75 -26.57 -9.38
N LYS A 53 -6.52 -27.52 -9.95
CA LYS A 53 -6.01 -28.54 -10.89
C LYS A 53 -5.63 -28.01 -12.27
N THR A 54 -6.19 -26.86 -12.66
CA THR A 54 -6.01 -26.27 -14.00
C THR A 54 -4.72 -25.48 -14.10
N HIS A 55 -4.41 -24.63 -13.10
CA HIS A 55 -3.19 -23.84 -13.08
C HIS A 55 -2.00 -24.61 -12.46
N ARG A 56 -2.26 -25.62 -11.61
CA ARG A 56 -1.25 -26.47 -10.92
C ARG A 56 -0.12 -25.68 -10.25
N GLY A 57 -0.41 -24.46 -9.87
CA GLY A 57 0.50 -23.54 -9.22
C GLY A 57 0.29 -23.49 -7.72
N ARG A 58 1.19 -22.79 -7.05
CA ARG A 58 1.16 -22.59 -5.61
C ARG A 58 1.69 -21.20 -5.31
N ILE A 59 0.79 -20.35 -4.84
CA ILE A 59 1.12 -18.98 -4.41
C ILE A 59 1.78 -19.08 -3.05
N ASP A 60 2.94 -18.46 -2.87
CA ASP A 60 3.65 -18.56 -1.60
C ASP A 60 2.82 -17.94 -0.47
N SER A 61 2.31 -16.71 -0.65
CA SER A 61 1.43 -16.09 0.33
C SER A 61 0.41 -15.15 -0.28
N LEU A 62 -0.76 -15.10 0.35
CA LEU A 62 -1.86 -14.19 0.04
C LEU A 62 -2.18 -13.31 1.24
N GLY A 63 -2.48 -12.06 0.96
CA GLY A 63 -2.89 -11.09 1.96
C GLY A 63 -3.79 -10.00 1.43
N LEU A 64 -4.25 -9.14 2.33
CA LEU A 64 -5.02 -7.93 2.05
C LEU A 64 -4.31 -6.73 2.67
N ASP A 65 -3.95 -5.72 1.87
CA ASP A 65 -3.26 -4.54 2.41
C ASP A 65 -4.20 -3.57 3.14
N GLU A 66 -3.61 -2.51 3.71
CA GLU A 66 -4.34 -1.50 4.48
C GLU A 66 -5.38 -0.71 3.66
N ASN A 67 -5.30 -0.77 2.34
CA ASN A 67 -6.24 -0.14 1.40
C ASN A 67 -7.32 -1.11 0.93
N GLY A 68 -7.36 -2.35 1.45
CA GLY A 68 -8.26 -3.40 0.98
C GLY A 68 -7.83 -4.01 -0.35
N CYS A 69 -6.59 -3.79 -0.79
CA CYS A 69 -6.10 -4.33 -2.04
C CYS A 69 -5.58 -5.77 -1.84
N PRO A 70 -5.93 -6.72 -2.72
CA PRO A 70 -5.33 -8.06 -2.69
C PRO A 70 -3.82 -8.00 -2.91
N VAL A 71 -3.08 -8.81 -2.17
CA VAL A 71 -1.61 -8.89 -2.27
C VAL A 71 -1.17 -10.33 -2.46
N ILE A 72 -0.42 -10.57 -3.53
CA ILE A 72 0.37 -11.78 -3.73
C ILE A 72 1.79 -11.50 -3.30
N ILE A 73 2.36 -12.38 -2.49
CA ILE A 73 3.76 -12.30 -2.07
C ILE A 73 4.47 -13.58 -2.53
N GLU A 74 5.57 -13.40 -3.26
CA GLU A 74 6.43 -14.47 -3.75
C GLU A 74 7.84 -14.29 -3.21
N TYR A 75 8.44 -15.36 -2.68
CA TYR A 75 9.74 -15.30 -2.02
C TYR A 75 10.82 -15.95 -2.87
N LYS A 76 12.04 -15.40 -2.80
CA LYS A 76 13.22 -16.05 -3.34
C LYS A 76 14.42 -15.93 -2.44
N ARG A 77 15.12 -17.06 -2.29
CA ARG A 77 16.42 -17.04 -1.60
C ARG A 77 17.51 -16.35 -2.41
N HIS A 78 17.50 -16.44 -3.75
CA HIS A 78 18.57 -15.90 -4.62
C HIS A 78 18.01 -15.05 -5.77
N SER A 79 18.87 -14.25 -6.39
CA SER A 79 18.54 -13.26 -7.41
C SER A 79 18.31 -13.80 -8.83
N ASN A 80 18.69 -15.05 -9.10
CA ASN A 80 18.67 -15.61 -10.47
C ASN A 80 17.38 -16.36 -10.81
N GLU A 81 16.38 -16.30 -9.93
CA GLU A 81 15.12 -17.01 -10.08
C GLU A 81 14.03 -16.09 -10.61
N ASN A 82 13.20 -16.61 -11.51
CA ASN A 82 12.22 -15.84 -12.26
C ASN A 82 10.94 -15.53 -11.45
N VAL A 83 11.13 -14.87 -10.30
CA VAL A 83 10.07 -14.56 -9.33
C VAL A 83 8.98 -13.66 -9.91
N ILE A 84 9.36 -12.73 -10.79
CA ILE A 84 8.42 -11.82 -11.44
C ILE A 84 7.45 -12.61 -12.33
N ASN A 85 7.96 -13.53 -13.17
CA ASN A 85 7.09 -14.29 -14.05
C ASN A 85 6.18 -15.28 -13.29
N GLN A 86 6.67 -15.87 -12.19
CA GLN A 86 5.85 -16.70 -11.31
C GLN A 86 4.72 -15.87 -10.69
N GLY A 87 5.07 -14.70 -10.13
CA GLY A 87 4.10 -13.80 -9.55
C GLY A 87 3.06 -13.27 -10.55
N LEU A 88 3.47 -12.95 -11.78
CA LEU A 88 2.55 -12.52 -12.84
C LEU A 88 1.54 -13.62 -13.22
N PHE A 89 2.00 -14.87 -13.30
CA PHE A 89 1.12 -16.01 -13.55
C PHE A 89 0.04 -16.14 -12.46
N TYR A 90 0.40 -15.89 -11.19
CA TYR A 90 -0.54 -15.92 -10.08
C TYR A 90 -1.44 -14.70 -10.00
N LEU A 91 -0.94 -13.54 -10.44
CA LEU A 91 -1.73 -12.33 -10.54
C LEU A 91 -2.89 -12.53 -11.52
N ASP A 92 -2.63 -13.13 -12.69
CA ASP A 92 -3.68 -13.46 -13.65
C ASP A 92 -4.69 -14.46 -13.05
N TRP A 93 -4.20 -15.49 -12.34
CA TRP A 93 -5.08 -16.43 -11.64
C TRP A 93 -6.01 -15.72 -10.63
N LEU A 94 -5.46 -14.83 -9.81
CA LEU A 94 -6.23 -14.08 -8.80
C LEU A 94 -7.32 -13.22 -9.43
N MET A 95 -7.02 -12.59 -10.57
CA MET A 95 -7.99 -11.77 -11.31
C MET A 95 -9.09 -12.61 -11.96
N ASP A 96 -8.82 -13.84 -12.37
CA ASP A 96 -9.82 -14.77 -12.88
C ASP A 96 -10.64 -15.44 -11.76
N HIS A 97 -10.12 -15.48 -10.53
CA HIS A 97 -10.70 -16.20 -9.39
C HIS A 97 -11.09 -15.29 -8.21
N GLN A 98 -11.54 -14.06 -8.51
CA GLN A 98 -11.92 -13.06 -7.49
C GLN A 98 -12.95 -13.56 -6.48
N ALA A 99 -13.90 -14.41 -6.89
CA ALA A 99 -14.90 -14.97 -5.99
C ALA A 99 -14.28 -15.87 -4.90
N GLU A 100 -13.26 -16.65 -5.27
CA GLU A 100 -12.54 -17.54 -4.37
C GLU A 100 -11.71 -16.73 -3.36
N PHE A 101 -10.98 -15.72 -3.83
CA PHE A 101 -10.24 -14.82 -2.95
C PHE A 101 -11.18 -14.02 -2.02
N ARG A 102 -12.31 -13.52 -2.54
CA ARG A 102 -13.31 -12.83 -1.72
C ARG A 102 -13.87 -13.72 -0.62
N TRP A 103 -14.09 -15.01 -0.91
CA TRP A 103 -14.50 -15.96 0.10
C TRP A 103 -13.43 -16.13 1.18
N LEU A 104 -12.16 -16.27 0.79
CA LEU A 104 -11.04 -16.36 1.73
C LEU A 104 -10.95 -15.13 2.64
N VAL A 105 -11.09 -13.92 2.08
CA VAL A 105 -11.16 -12.67 2.87
C VAL A 105 -12.34 -12.70 3.83
N MET A 106 -13.52 -13.12 3.37
CA MET A 106 -14.71 -13.20 4.22
C MET A 106 -14.53 -14.19 5.38
N GLU A 107 -13.90 -15.33 5.13
CA GLU A 107 -13.63 -16.35 6.14
C GLU A 107 -12.60 -15.89 7.19
N LYS A 108 -11.56 -15.16 6.76
CA LYS A 108 -10.46 -14.74 7.64
C LYS A 108 -10.68 -13.41 8.34
N LEU A 109 -11.26 -12.44 7.64
CA LEU A 109 -11.34 -11.03 8.04
C LEU A 109 -12.80 -10.54 8.17
N GLY A 110 -13.78 -11.35 7.77
CA GLY A 110 -15.19 -11.04 7.88
C GLY A 110 -15.79 -10.32 6.67
N LYS A 111 -17.11 -10.13 6.74
CA LYS A 111 -17.92 -9.64 5.61
C LYS A 111 -17.57 -8.23 5.16
N GLU A 112 -17.27 -7.33 6.09
CA GLU A 112 -16.95 -5.93 5.79
C GLU A 112 -15.67 -5.81 4.95
N ALA A 113 -14.60 -6.52 5.33
CA ALA A 113 -13.37 -6.58 4.56
C ALA A 113 -13.61 -7.14 3.15
N ALA A 114 -14.44 -8.18 3.02
CA ALA A 114 -14.76 -8.80 1.74
C ALA A 114 -15.61 -7.92 0.80
N GLU A 115 -16.41 -7.01 1.36
CA GLU A 115 -17.21 -6.04 0.60
C GLU A 115 -16.38 -4.84 0.12
N ASN A 116 -15.30 -4.52 0.83
CA ASN A 116 -14.43 -3.38 0.58
C ASN A 116 -13.14 -3.72 -0.20
N ILE A 117 -13.05 -4.91 -0.81
CA ILE A 117 -11.88 -5.30 -1.62
C ILE A 117 -11.70 -4.35 -2.81
N GLU A 118 -10.50 -3.79 -2.95
CA GLU A 118 -10.10 -2.88 -4.02
C GLU A 118 -9.22 -3.59 -5.06
N TRP A 119 -9.86 -4.19 -6.06
CA TRP A 119 -9.19 -5.01 -7.09
C TRP A 119 -8.24 -4.22 -7.99
N ALA A 120 -8.52 -2.95 -8.27
CA ALA A 120 -7.65 -2.12 -9.13
C ALA A 120 -6.32 -1.76 -8.44
N GLY A 121 -6.20 -2.06 -7.14
CA GLY A 121 -4.96 -1.94 -6.39
C GLY A 121 -4.24 -3.24 -6.14
N THR A 122 -4.64 -4.35 -6.79
CA THR A 122 -3.96 -5.64 -6.59
C THR A 122 -2.45 -5.50 -6.79
N ARG A 123 -1.67 -6.03 -5.84
CA ARG A 123 -0.21 -5.91 -5.76
C ARG A 123 0.45 -7.27 -5.87
N LEU A 124 1.60 -7.29 -6.53
CA LEU A 124 2.54 -8.39 -6.51
C LEU A 124 3.82 -7.93 -5.80
N LEU A 125 4.13 -8.52 -4.64
CA LEU A 125 5.36 -8.28 -3.90
C LEU A 125 6.31 -9.46 -4.14
N CYS A 126 7.44 -9.20 -4.78
CA CYS A 126 8.53 -10.16 -4.89
C CYS A 126 9.57 -9.84 -3.82
N ILE A 127 9.82 -10.77 -2.90
CA ILE A 127 10.80 -10.60 -1.82
C ILE A 127 12.01 -11.50 -2.07
N ALA A 128 13.18 -10.90 -2.34
CA ALA A 128 14.38 -11.65 -2.71
C ALA A 128 15.66 -11.10 -2.08
N ALA A 129 16.74 -11.89 -2.12
CA ALA A 129 18.05 -11.45 -1.63
C ALA A 129 18.67 -10.34 -2.48
N ASP A 130 18.42 -10.34 -3.79
CA ASP A 130 18.78 -9.25 -4.69
C ASP A 130 17.96 -9.36 -5.99
N PHE A 131 17.99 -8.29 -6.79
CA PHE A 131 17.35 -8.20 -8.11
C PHE A 131 18.35 -7.69 -9.14
N THR A 132 18.34 -8.28 -10.33
CA THR A 132 19.18 -7.79 -11.41
C THR A 132 18.66 -6.45 -11.94
N ARG A 133 19.52 -5.70 -12.65
CA ARG A 133 19.08 -4.49 -13.38
C ARG A 133 17.98 -4.78 -14.41
N TYR A 134 17.92 -6.01 -14.92
CA TYR A 134 16.92 -6.42 -15.90
C TYR A 134 15.56 -6.62 -15.25
N ASP A 135 15.52 -7.17 -14.04
CA ASP A 135 14.29 -7.31 -13.25
C ASP A 135 13.69 -5.94 -12.93
N GLN A 136 14.53 -5.01 -12.46
CA GLN A 136 14.13 -3.64 -12.16
C GLN A 136 13.63 -2.90 -13.41
N TYR A 137 14.27 -3.12 -14.56
CA TYR A 137 13.80 -2.55 -15.82
C TYR A 137 12.48 -3.18 -16.27
N ALA A 138 12.33 -4.50 -16.15
CA ALA A 138 11.14 -5.22 -16.59
C ALA A 138 9.88 -4.75 -15.84
N VAL A 139 9.95 -4.59 -14.51
CA VAL A 139 8.79 -4.12 -13.73
C VAL A 139 8.35 -2.71 -14.11
N GLN A 140 9.23 -1.85 -14.61
CA GLN A 140 8.86 -0.52 -15.10
C GLN A 140 8.10 -0.57 -16.44
N GLN A 141 8.25 -1.64 -17.22
CA GLN A 141 7.58 -1.81 -18.50
C GLN A 141 6.24 -2.54 -18.38
N ILE A 142 5.95 -3.14 -17.22
CA ILE A 142 4.74 -3.90 -16.97
C ILE A 142 3.73 -2.97 -16.29
N PRO A 143 2.53 -2.75 -16.88
CA PRO A 143 1.52 -1.86 -16.31
C PRO A 143 0.76 -2.52 -15.14
N ARG A 144 1.50 -2.88 -14.08
CA ARG A 144 1.05 -3.58 -12.88
C ARG A 144 1.71 -3.02 -11.63
N ASN A 145 1.06 -3.16 -10.48
CA ASN A 145 1.65 -2.80 -9.19
C ASN A 145 2.59 -3.93 -8.72
N ILE A 146 3.83 -3.95 -9.24
CA ILE A 146 4.86 -4.91 -8.85
C ILE A 146 5.89 -4.22 -7.96
N GLU A 147 6.13 -4.77 -6.79
CA GLU A 147 7.10 -4.28 -5.82
C GLU A 147 8.20 -5.33 -5.62
N LEU A 148 9.45 -4.90 -5.79
CA LEU A 148 10.64 -5.70 -5.57
C LEU A 148 11.23 -5.28 -4.23
N VAL A 149 11.17 -6.18 -3.24
CA VAL A 149 11.67 -5.93 -1.90
C VAL A 149 12.91 -6.78 -1.67
N ARG A 150 14.06 -6.13 -1.49
CA ARG A 150 15.30 -6.79 -1.10
C ARG A 150 15.27 -7.06 0.40
N TYR A 151 15.61 -8.28 0.82
CA TYR A 151 15.79 -8.59 2.23
C TYR A 151 17.26 -8.87 2.59
N LYS A 152 17.65 -8.57 3.82
CA LYS A 152 18.95 -8.95 4.39
C LYS A 152 18.82 -9.22 5.88
N LEU A 153 19.35 -10.34 6.36
CA LEU A 153 19.38 -10.68 7.79
C LEU A 153 20.72 -10.26 8.39
N PHE A 154 20.72 -9.80 9.63
CA PHE A 154 21.94 -9.46 10.36
C PHE A 154 21.87 -10.07 11.76
N GLY A 155 22.83 -10.95 12.11
CA GLY A 155 22.75 -11.69 13.37
C GLY A 155 21.50 -12.57 13.44
N GLU A 156 20.91 -12.67 14.64
CA GLU A 156 19.73 -13.52 14.91
C GLU A 156 18.41 -12.73 14.96
N ASP A 157 18.48 -11.40 15.07
CA ASP A 157 17.38 -10.55 15.51
C ASP A 157 17.07 -9.35 14.60
N LEU A 158 17.88 -9.13 13.55
CA LEU A 158 17.70 -7.99 12.66
C LEU A 158 17.36 -8.44 11.24
N LEU A 159 16.28 -7.88 10.71
CA LEU A 159 15.84 -8.01 9.34
C LEU A 159 15.77 -6.61 8.70
N LEU A 160 16.40 -6.46 7.55
CA LEU A 160 16.27 -5.32 6.67
C LEU A 160 15.35 -5.67 5.50
N LEU A 161 14.40 -4.79 5.19
CA LEU A 161 13.59 -4.81 3.98
C LEU A 161 13.79 -3.48 3.24
N GLU A 162 14.15 -3.55 1.97
CA GLU A 162 14.42 -2.39 1.12
C GLU A 162 13.58 -2.49 -0.15
N LEU A 163 12.74 -1.49 -0.41
CA LEU A 163 12.00 -1.40 -1.66
C LEU A 163 12.95 -0.94 -2.78
N VAL A 164 13.13 -1.77 -3.80
CA VAL A 164 14.11 -1.56 -4.88
C VAL A 164 13.51 -0.77 -6.06
N ASN A 165 12.19 -0.78 -6.21
CA ASN A 165 11.49 0.02 -7.22
C ASN A 165 10.27 0.73 -6.59
N ALA A 166 10.17 2.04 -6.83
CA ALA A 166 9.06 2.84 -6.33
C ALA A 166 8.33 3.48 -7.51
N GLN A 167 7.51 2.69 -8.20
CA GLN A 167 6.64 3.17 -9.26
C GLN A 167 5.28 2.47 -9.11
N ALA A 168 4.24 3.24 -8.82
CA ALA A 168 2.86 2.79 -8.95
C ALA A 168 2.38 3.11 -10.38
N VAL A 169 2.04 2.08 -11.15
CA VAL A 169 1.44 2.26 -12.48
C VAL A 169 -0.08 2.11 -12.35
N PRO A 170 -0.90 3.00 -12.94
CA PRO A 170 -2.34 2.77 -13.03
C PRO A 170 -2.61 1.42 -13.69
N ASP A 171 -3.30 0.52 -12.98
CA ASP A 171 -3.53 -0.85 -13.44
C ASP A 171 -4.46 -0.88 -14.67
N ALA A 172 -3.97 -1.39 -15.80
CA ALA A 172 -4.66 -1.33 -17.08
C ALA A 172 -5.69 -2.44 -17.32
N THR A 173 -5.77 -3.50 -16.48
CA THR A 173 -6.71 -4.62 -16.76
C THR A 173 -8.11 -4.51 -16.21
N VAL A 174 -8.37 -3.63 -15.25
CA VAL A 174 -9.75 -3.45 -14.76
C VAL A 174 -10.62 -2.68 -15.77
N ALA A 175 -10.00 -2.05 -16.79
CA ALA A 175 -10.71 -1.35 -17.85
C ALA A 175 -11.45 -2.27 -18.85
N LYS A 176 -11.29 -3.60 -18.80
CA LYS A 176 -11.88 -4.52 -19.78
C LYS A 176 -13.22 -5.16 -19.40
N THR A 177 -13.78 -4.89 -18.22
CA THR A 177 -15.08 -5.47 -17.80
C THR A 177 -16.26 -4.50 -17.82
N SER A 178 -16.08 -3.25 -18.27
CA SER A 178 -17.21 -2.35 -18.55
C SER A 178 -17.58 -2.40 -20.03
N THR A 179 -18.32 -3.43 -20.44
CA THR A 179 -18.99 -3.44 -21.76
C THR A 179 -20.14 -2.42 -21.74
N PRO A 180 -20.22 -1.48 -22.69
CA PRO A 180 -21.28 -0.48 -22.76
C PRO A 180 -22.47 -1.01 -23.57
N ALA A 181 -23.59 -1.26 -22.89
CA ALA A 181 -24.89 -1.42 -23.54
C ALA A 181 -25.99 -0.99 -22.55
N ASP A 182 -26.44 0.26 -22.65
CA ASP A 182 -27.79 0.55 -23.16
C ASP A 182 -27.97 2.09 -23.27
N LEU A 183 -28.10 2.56 -24.51
CA LEU A 183 -28.49 3.93 -24.82
C LEU A 183 -30.01 3.96 -24.90
N SER A 184 -30.68 4.32 -23.80
CA SER A 184 -32.08 4.73 -23.85
C SER A 184 -32.26 6.13 -23.24
N THR A 185 -32.75 7.02 -24.09
CA THR A 185 -33.14 8.40 -23.83
C THR A 185 -34.35 8.48 -22.90
N GLY A 186 -34.26 9.23 -21.80
CA GLY A 186 -35.42 9.58 -20.97
C GLY A 186 -35.08 10.38 -19.71
N SER A 187 -35.40 11.69 -19.77
CA SER A 187 -35.75 12.69 -18.74
C SER A 187 -35.30 12.58 -17.25
N PRO A 188 -35.12 13.74 -16.56
CA PRO A 188 -34.42 13.81 -15.29
C PRO A 188 -35.37 13.73 -14.09
N THR A 189 -35.47 12.59 -13.42
CA THR A 189 -35.93 12.54 -12.01
C THR A 189 -35.63 11.17 -11.40
N ALA A 190 -34.63 11.12 -10.50
CA ALA A 190 -34.71 10.41 -9.22
C ALA A 190 -33.40 10.68 -8.45
N LYS A 191 -33.49 11.50 -7.40
CA LYS A 191 -32.43 11.57 -6.38
C LYS A 191 -32.41 10.20 -5.69
N SER A 192 -31.43 9.37 -6.02
CA SER A 192 -31.10 8.22 -5.20
C SER A 192 -30.50 8.71 -3.88
N ALA A 193 -31.05 8.23 -2.77
CA ALA A 193 -30.48 8.47 -1.45
C ALA A 193 -29.09 7.82 -1.35
N GLY A 194 -28.10 8.60 -0.92
CA GLY A 194 -26.92 8.13 -0.17
C GLY A 194 -25.90 7.26 -0.91
N LYS A 195 -25.27 7.76 -1.99
CA LYS A 195 -23.98 7.21 -2.45
C LYS A 195 -22.90 8.24 -2.14
N ASP A 196 -21.93 7.87 -1.31
CA ASP A 196 -20.80 8.74 -1.01
C ASP A 196 -20.10 9.14 -2.30
N LYS A 197 -19.87 10.45 -2.44
CA LYS A 197 -19.16 11.02 -3.59
C LYS A 197 -17.72 10.58 -3.56
N SER A 198 -17.18 10.26 -4.73
CA SER A 198 -15.77 9.96 -4.90
C SER A 198 -14.90 11.17 -4.56
N LEU A 199 -13.62 10.93 -4.27
CA LEU A 199 -12.63 11.99 -4.06
C LEU A 199 -12.58 12.94 -5.27
N ALA A 200 -12.62 12.40 -6.48
CA ALA A 200 -12.60 13.21 -7.70
C ALA A 200 -13.82 14.14 -7.80
N GLU A 201 -15.02 13.64 -7.47
CA GLU A 201 -16.24 14.45 -7.40
C GLU A 201 -16.17 15.51 -6.30
N GLN A 202 -15.64 15.16 -5.12
CA GLN A 202 -15.46 16.10 -4.01
C GLN A 202 -14.46 17.20 -4.37
N LEU A 203 -13.34 16.84 -5.00
CA LEU A 203 -12.31 17.77 -5.45
C LEU A 203 -12.85 18.71 -6.54
N ALA A 204 -13.66 18.21 -7.47
CA ALA A 204 -14.31 19.04 -8.49
C ALA A 204 -15.31 20.03 -7.90
N LEU A 205 -15.95 19.70 -6.77
CA LEU A 205 -16.86 20.58 -6.04
C LEU A 205 -16.14 21.50 -5.04
N ALA A 206 -14.84 21.28 -4.81
CA ALA A 206 -14.08 22.05 -3.85
C ALA A 206 -13.78 23.46 -4.36
N THR A 207 -13.69 24.39 -3.42
CA THR A 207 -13.25 25.76 -3.70
C THR A 207 -11.87 25.75 -4.37
N PRO A 208 -11.54 26.76 -5.21
CA PRO A 208 -10.22 26.84 -5.84
C PRO A 208 -9.06 26.74 -4.84
N ASP A 209 -9.22 27.35 -3.67
CA ASP A 209 -8.22 27.31 -2.60
C ASP A 209 -7.97 25.88 -2.10
N ILE A 210 -9.03 25.08 -1.92
CA ILE A 210 -8.89 23.67 -1.50
C ILE A 210 -8.32 22.80 -2.61
N GLN A 211 -8.65 23.06 -3.88
CA GLN A 211 -8.03 22.36 -5.00
C GLN A 211 -6.52 22.62 -5.08
N HIS A 212 -6.11 23.88 -4.89
CA HIS A 212 -4.70 24.25 -4.81
C HIS A 212 -4.01 23.63 -3.59
N LEU A 213 -4.67 23.66 -2.42
CA LEU A 213 -4.15 23.04 -1.20
C LEU A 213 -3.94 21.54 -1.37
N TYR A 214 -4.88 20.83 -2.01
CA TYR A 214 -4.74 19.40 -2.33
C TYR A 214 -3.54 19.15 -3.24
N ALA A 215 -3.40 19.93 -4.33
CA ALA A 215 -2.27 19.80 -5.26
C ALA A 215 -0.91 20.03 -4.57
N GLN A 216 -0.81 21.05 -3.71
CA GLN A 216 0.40 21.34 -2.95
C GLN A 216 0.71 20.25 -1.92
N THR A 217 -0.31 19.76 -1.22
CA THR A 217 -0.15 18.66 -0.25
C THR A 217 0.31 17.38 -0.94
N LYS A 218 -0.30 17.04 -2.07
CA LYS A 218 0.11 15.90 -2.90
C LYS A 218 1.56 16.05 -3.36
N SER A 219 1.94 17.21 -3.89
CA SER A 219 3.32 17.47 -4.33
C SER A 219 4.31 17.39 -3.17
N TYR A 220 3.93 17.86 -1.98
CA TYR A 220 4.77 17.78 -0.79
C TYR A 220 4.98 16.33 -0.34
N LEU A 221 3.90 15.55 -0.24
CA LEU A 221 3.93 14.15 0.18
C LEU A 221 4.76 13.28 -0.79
N LEU A 222 4.58 13.47 -2.11
CA LEU A 222 5.40 12.81 -3.13
C LEU A 222 6.87 13.26 -3.09
N GLY A 223 7.13 14.49 -2.62
CA GLY A 223 8.48 15.03 -2.48
C GLY A 223 9.22 14.59 -1.21
N LEU A 224 8.60 13.82 -0.32
CA LEU A 224 9.24 13.34 0.92
C LEU A 224 10.32 12.29 0.65
N GLY A 225 10.15 11.49 -0.40
CA GLY A 225 11.13 10.49 -0.81
C GLY A 225 10.78 9.86 -2.14
N GLU A 226 11.79 9.32 -2.82
CA GLU A 226 11.61 8.60 -4.09
C GLU A 226 10.82 7.30 -3.92
N ASP A 227 10.73 6.78 -2.69
CA ASP A 227 10.01 5.57 -2.30
C ASP A 227 8.51 5.77 -2.06
N VAL A 228 8.01 7.01 -2.18
CA VAL A 228 6.60 7.33 -1.96
C VAL A 228 5.76 7.01 -3.18
N GLN A 229 4.66 6.29 -2.95
CA GLN A 229 3.66 5.95 -3.94
C GLN A 229 2.31 6.60 -3.61
N GLU A 230 1.69 7.19 -4.61
CA GLU A 230 0.31 7.65 -4.55
C GLU A 230 -0.64 6.54 -5.00
N LYS A 231 -1.68 6.28 -4.21
CA LYS A 231 -2.79 5.43 -4.61
C LYS A 231 -4.10 6.22 -4.51
N PRO A 232 -4.73 6.58 -5.64
CA PRO A 232 -6.08 7.09 -5.64
C PRO A 232 -7.05 5.93 -5.36
N LEU A 233 -7.87 6.07 -4.32
CA LEU A 233 -9.02 5.20 -4.04
C LEU A 233 -10.31 5.96 -4.31
N LYS A 234 -11.44 5.27 -4.21
CA LYS A 234 -12.77 5.87 -4.41
C LYS A 234 -13.00 7.12 -3.54
N LEU A 235 -12.70 7.06 -2.24
CA LEU A 235 -13.06 8.11 -1.27
C LEU A 235 -11.89 8.99 -0.81
N TYR A 236 -10.65 8.52 -0.97
CA TYR A 236 -9.45 9.18 -0.48
C TYR A 236 -8.24 8.84 -1.36
N THR A 237 -7.15 9.58 -1.20
CA THR A 237 -5.85 9.25 -1.79
C THR A 237 -4.92 8.80 -0.68
N ALA A 238 -4.38 7.58 -0.78
CA ALA A 238 -3.34 7.09 0.12
C ALA A 238 -1.95 7.46 -0.41
N PHE A 239 -1.06 7.83 0.51
CA PHE A 239 0.37 7.98 0.27
C PHE A 239 1.08 6.95 1.13
N ARG A 240 1.93 6.15 0.48
CA ARG A 240 2.51 4.96 1.09
C ARG A 240 3.94 4.70 0.64
N ARG A 241 4.66 3.94 1.45
CA ARG A 241 5.87 3.20 1.07
C ARG A 241 5.50 1.72 0.97
N LEU A 242 6.07 0.88 1.84
CA LEU A 242 5.52 -0.44 2.13
C LEU A 242 4.15 -0.33 2.79
N LYS A 243 4.00 0.64 3.71
CA LYS A 243 2.79 0.95 4.46
C LYS A 243 2.25 2.33 4.13
N ASN A 244 0.97 2.55 4.35
CA ASN A 244 0.40 3.90 4.31
C ASN A 244 1.00 4.74 5.44
N PHE A 245 1.36 5.98 5.12
CA PHE A 245 1.77 6.97 6.13
C PHE A 245 0.86 8.20 6.14
N ALA A 246 0.12 8.46 5.06
CA ALA A 246 -0.90 9.50 5.03
C ALA A 246 -2.07 9.11 4.13
N CYS A 247 -3.29 9.50 4.49
CA CYS A 247 -4.46 9.43 3.62
C CYS A 247 -5.13 10.80 3.55
N VAL A 248 -5.43 11.27 2.34
CA VAL A 248 -6.00 12.59 2.09
C VAL A 248 -7.44 12.46 1.61
N ILE A 249 -8.36 13.09 2.35
CA ILE A 249 -9.79 13.18 2.03
C ILE A 249 -10.11 14.64 1.75
N VAL A 250 -10.82 14.90 0.65
CA VAL A 250 -11.22 16.26 0.26
C VAL A 250 -12.71 16.44 0.50
N SER A 251 -13.07 17.62 1.01
CA SER A 251 -14.44 18.12 1.09
C SER A 251 -14.50 19.52 0.47
N PRO A 252 -15.69 20.07 0.17
CA PRO A 252 -15.76 21.31 -0.61
C PRO A 252 -15.06 22.53 0.03
N SER A 253 -15.02 22.57 1.37
CA SER A 253 -14.50 23.69 2.16
C SER A 253 -13.30 23.35 3.06
N ARG A 254 -12.82 22.10 3.06
CA ARG A 254 -11.69 21.64 3.87
C ARG A 254 -11.09 20.35 3.34
N MET A 255 -9.90 20.05 3.79
CA MET A 255 -9.22 18.78 3.54
C MET A 255 -8.89 18.12 4.88
N LEU A 256 -9.06 16.81 4.96
CA LEU A 256 -8.64 16.00 6.10
C LEU A 256 -7.45 15.14 5.68
N ILE A 257 -6.48 15.01 6.57
CA ILE A 257 -5.34 14.12 6.39
C ILE A 257 -5.25 13.21 7.61
N THR A 258 -5.41 11.90 7.45
CA THR A 258 -5.11 10.93 8.51
C THR A 258 -3.65 10.49 8.38
N LEU A 259 -2.97 10.42 9.51
CA LEU A 259 -1.56 10.06 9.64
C LEU A 259 -1.43 8.81 10.49
N LYS A 260 -0.52 7.93 10.09
CA LYS A 260 -0.16 6.73 10.85
C LYS A 260 0.78 7.08 12.00
N LEU A 261 0.28 7.90 12.91
CA LEU A 261 0.95 8.33 14.12
C LEU A 261 0.10 7.98 15.33
N ASP A 262 0.74 7.50 16.38
CA ASP A 262 0.11 7.31 17.69
C ASP A 262 -0.33 8.69 18.23
N PRO A 263 -1.64 8.93 18.41
CA PRO A 263 -2.16 10.22 18.86
C PRO A 263 -1.63 10.61 20.25
N THR A 264 -1.27 9.64 21.10
CA THR A 264 -0.72 9.89 22.45
C THR A 264 0.66 10.54 22.42
N THR A 265 1.35 10.43 21.28
CA THR A 265 2.68 11.02 21.06
C THR A 265 2.61 12.35 20.31
N VAL A 266 1.42 12.84 19.99
CA VAL A 266 1.18 14.08 19.23
C VAL A 266 0.55 15.12 20.17
N ALA A 267 1.06 16.35 20.13
CA ALA A 267 0.41 17.46 20.81
C ALA A 267 -0.85 17.86 20.03
N LEU A 268 -2.00 17.31 20.39
CA LEU A 268 -3.26 17.56 19.70
C LEU A 268 -3.79 18.97 20.00
N GLU A 269 -4.13 19.70 18.94
CA GLU A 269 -4.68 21.05 18.99
C GLU A 269 -6.11 21.11 18.44
N GLU A 270 -7.01 21.72 19.20
CA GLU A 270 -8.44 21.83 18.86
C GLU A 270 -8.64 22.53 17.49
N GLY A 271 -9.49 21.94 16.65
CA GLY A 271 -9.81 22.47 15.32
C GLY A 271 -8.77 22.18 14.22
N PHE A 272 -7.59 21.69 14.58
CA PHE A 272 -6.52 21.30 13.66
C PHE A 272 -6.21 19.81 13.69
N SER A 273 -6.13 19.17 14.86
CA SER A 273 -5.76 17.75 14.97
C SER A 273 -6.60 17.02 16.02
N ARG A 274 -6.90 15.74 15.79
CA ARG A 274 -7.62 14.90 16.76
C ARG A 274 -7.24 13.43 16.66
N ASP A 275 -7.49 12.71 17.75
CA ASP A 275 -7.46 11.25 17.80
C ASP A 275 -8.72 10.68 17.12
N VAL A 276 -8.52 9.79 16.14
CA VAL A 276 -9.56 9.04 15.44
C VAL A 276 -9.39 7.52 15.57
N SER A 277 -8.52 7.03 16.46
CA SER A 277 -8.25 5.59 16.67
C SER A 277 -9.51 4.78 17.04
N GLN A 278 -10.48 5.42 17.69
CA GLN A 278 -11.74 4.81 18.13
C GLN A 278 -12.95 5.25 17.29
N VAL A 279 -12.71 5.97 16.20
CA VAL A 279 -13.77 6.54 15.35
C VAL A 279 -13.61 6.00 13.93
N GLY A 280 -14.68 5.43 13.38
CA GLY A 280 -14.70 5.01 11.98
C GLY A 280 -14.40 6.19 11.05
N HIS A 281 -13.38 6.03 10.21
CA HIS A 281 -12.96 7.02 9.24
C HIS A 281 -12.47 6.33 7.96
N TRP A 282 -12.33 7.10 6.87
CA TRP A 282 -11.79 6.58 5.62
C TRP A 282 -10.27 6.66 5.61
N GLY A 283 -9.62 5.65 5.05
CA GLY A 283 -8.16 5.56 5.06
C GLY A 283 -7.63 4.92 6.33
N THR A 284 -6.36 5.17 6.59
CA THR A 284 -5.61 4.56 7.69
C THR A 284 -4.99 5.62 8.58
N GLY A 285 -4.67 5.24 9.80
CA GLY A 285 -3.92 6.07 10.74
C GLY A 285 -4.81 6.76 11.77
N ASP A 286 -4.26 6.94 12.96
CA ASP A 286 -5.05 7.28 14.15
C ASP A 286 -5.07 8.79 14.44
N THR A 287 -4.20 9.57 13.79
CA THR A 287 -4.11 11.02 13.97
C THR A 287 -4.69 11.74 12.76
N GLU A 288 -5.82 12.44 12.91
CA GLU A 288 -6.43 13.23 11.83
C GLU A 288 -6.05 14.71 11.94
N LEU A 289 -5.65 15.31 10.83
CA LEU A 289 -5.42 16.74 10.65
C LEU A 289 -6.51 17.37 9.76
N CYS A 290 -6.96 18.56 10.11
CA CYS A 290 -7.96 19.32 9.38
C CYS A 290 -7.35 20.61 8.82
N LEU A 291 -7.16 20.65 7.50
CA LEU A 291 -6.54 21.76 6.79
C LEU A 291 -7.61 22.54 6.01
N ARG A 292 -7.54 23.88 6.06
CA ARG A 292 -8.41 24.80 5.32
C ARG A 292 -7.61 25.80 4.49
N SER A 293 -6.33 25.97 4.78
CA SER A 293 -5.46 26.97 4.20
C SER A 293 -4.04 26.46 4.02
N PHE A 294 -3.23 27.23 3.28
CA PHE A 294 -1.80 26.97 3.14
C PHE A 294 -1.04 27.06 4.48
N ALA A 295 -1.45 27.95 5.39
CA ALA A 295 -0.86 28.05 6.71
C ALA A 295 -1.06 26.76 7.52
N ASP A 296 -2.21 26.10 7.35
CA ASP A 296 -2.46 24.79 7.97
C ASP A 296 -1.55 23.71 7.39
N LEU A 297 -1.25 23.76 6.08
CA LEU A 297 -0.29 22.84 5.45
C LEU A 297 1.12 23.05 6.01
N GLU A 298 1.61 24.28 6.09
CA GLU A 298 2.93 24.57 6.68
C GLU A 298 3.03 24.05 8.12
N ARG A 299 1.96 24.21 8.90
CA ARG A 299 1.86 23.69 10.25
C ARG A 299 1.79 22.16 10.30
N ALA A 300 1.21 21.51 9.30
CA ALA A 300 1.12 20.04 9.21
C ALA A 300 2.43 19.36 8.81
N LYS A 301 3.34 20.06 8.09
CA LYS A 301 4.59 19.48 7.56
C LYS A 301 5.42 18.67 8.57
N PRO A 302 5.64 19.13 9.82
CA PRO A 302 6.39 18.34 10.81
C PRO A 302 5.75 16.97 11.09
N LEU A 303 4.42 16.91 11.19
CA LEU A 303 3.69 15.65 11.41
C LEU A 303 3.67 14.78 10.15
N LEU A 304 3.56 15.38 8.96
CA LEU A 304 3.66 14.64 7.69
C LEU A 304 5.05 13.99 7.54
N ASN A 305 6.12 14.73 7.80
CA ASN A 305 7.50 14.21 7.79
C ASN A 305 7.70 13.10 8.82
N ARG A 306 7.15 13.28 10.01
CA ARG A 306 7.23 12.31 11.09
C ARG A 306 6.51 11.01 10.71
N SER A 307 5.30 11.11 10.19
CA SER A 307 4.52 9.94 9.73
C SER A 307 5.25 9.17 8.64
N TYR A 308 5.85 9.88 7.67
CA TYR A 308 6.70 9.28 6.63
C TYR A 308 7.96 8.60 7.18
N SER A 309 8.62 9.21 8.17
CA SER A 309 9.85 8.65 8.74
C SER A 309 9.59 7.40 9.58
N GLU A 310 8.45 7.33 10.25
CA GLU A 310 8.06 6.23 11.15
C GLU A 310 7.39 5.04 10.41
N ASN A 311 6.92 5.20 9.17
CA ASN A 311 6.12 4.19 8.44
C ASN A 311 6.53 4.01 7.00
#